data_AF-A0A3D0CAW1-F1
#
_entry.id   AF-A0A3D0CAW1-F1
#
_cell.length_a   1.000
_cell.length_b   1.000
_cell.length_c   1.000
_cell.angle_alpha   90.00
_cell.angle_beta   90.00
_cell.angle_gamma   90.00
#
_symmetry.space_group_name_H-M   'P 1'
#
loop_
_entity.id
_entity.type
_entity.pdbx_description
1 polymer ?
#
loop_
_entity_poly.entity_id
_entity_poly.type
_entity_poly.pdbx_seq_one_letter_code
_entity_poly.pdbx_strand_id
1 'polypeptide(L)'
;PAIADDSGLEVDALNGAPGVYSARYAADITEGKVTDDDNTNKLLIALANTPDELRTARFHCVLVYMKHENDPTPLICHGKWEGTISRNKLGEQGFGYDPVFWQDDLQMSSAQLSREAKNNLSHRGQALAKLVEELAHATSSK
;
A
#
# COMPACT_ATOMS: atom_id res chain seq x y z
N PRO A 1 -5.98 0.10 25.07
CA PRO A 1 -5.32 -0.38 23.84
C PRO A 1 -5.75 0.40 22.60
N ALA A 2 -4.85 0.54 21.63
CA ALA A 2 -5.10 1.19 20.35
C ALA A 2 -4.38 0.44 19.21
N ILE A 3 -4.97 0.47 18.01
CA ILE A 3 -4.36 0.00 16.76
C ILE A 3 -4.32 1.18 15.80
N ALA A 4 -3.20 1.37 15.12
CA ALA A 4 -3.06 2.31 14.01
C ALA A 4 -2.31 1.66 12.85
N ASP A 5 -2.59 2.10 11.62
CA ASP A 5 -1.78 1.78 10.44
C ASP A 5 -1.25 3.05 9.77
N ASP A 6 -0.07 2.93 9.16
CA ASP A 6 0.36 3.81 8.08
C ASP A 6 0.66 2.95 6.85
N SER A 7 0.18 3.44 5.70
CA SER A 7 0.23 2.69 4.44
C SER A 7 0.60 3.59 3.27
N GLY A 8 1.36 3.05 2.33
CA GLY A 8 1.82 3.81 1.17
C GLY A 8 2.37 2.94 0.06
N LEU A 9 2.51 3.53 -1.12
CA LEU A 9 3.18 2.96 -2.28
C LEU A 9 4.62 3.48 -2.32
N GLU A 10 5.59 2.59 -2.51
CA GLU A 10 6.95 2.95 -2.90
C GLU A 10 7.24 2.47 -4.32
N VAL A 11 8.00 3.26 -5.08
CA VAL A 11 8.44 2.91 -6.44
C VAL A 11 9.94 3.05 -6.54
N ASP A 12 10.62 2.00 -7.00
CA ASP A 12 12.09 1.93 -6.99
C ASP A 12 12.71 3.01 -7.90
N ALA A 13 12.19 3.17 -9.11
CA ALA A 13 12.65 4.20 -10.04
C ALA A 13 12.46 5.65 -9.53
N LEU A 14 11.63 5.85 -8.51
CA LEU A 14 11.39 7.16 -7.89
C LEU A 14 12.04 7.27 -6.50
N ASN A 15 13.04 6.43 -6.21
CA ASN A 15 13.76 6.39 -4.93
C ASN A 15 12.79 6.24 -3.74
N GLY A 16 11.76 5.41 -3.89
CA GLY A 16 10.77 5.14 -2.86
C GLY A 16 9.58 6.11 -2.82
N ALA A 17 9.54 7.14 -3.66
CA ALA A 17 8.34 7.97 -3.78
C ALA A 17 7.17 7.18 -4.41
N PRO A 18 5.90 7.48 -4.03
CA PRO A 18 5.46 8.55 -3.13
C PRO A 18 5.69 8.31 -1.63
N GLY A 19 5.85 7.06 -1.19
CA GLY A 19 6.15 6.69 0.20
C GLY A 19 5.11 7.24 1.18
N VAL A 20 5.54 7.83 2.29
CA VAL A 20 4.67 8.45 3.32
C VAL A 20 3.82 9.63 2.81
N TYR A 21 4.10 10.10 1.59
CA TYR A 21 3.30 11.13 0.93
C TYR A 21 2.21 10.55 0.03
N SER A 22 2.02 9.22 -0.01
CA SER A 22 1.09 8.52 -0.90
C SER A 22 -0.30 9.15 -1.01
N ALA A 23 -0.92 9.53 0.11
CA ALA A 23 -2.26 10.13 0.12
C ALA A 23 -2.32 11.58 -0.41
N ARG A 24 -1.16 12.24 -0.54
CA ARG A 24 -1.02 13.67 -0.86
C ARG A 24 0.10 13.90 -1.88
N TYR A 25 0.37 12.93 -2.72
CA TYR A 25 1.52 12.95 -3.63
C TYR A 25 1.41 14.09 -4.65
N ALA A 26 0.20 14.41 -5.10
CA ALA A 26 -0.08 15.50 -6.03
C ALA A 26 -0.43 16.85 -5.35
N ALA A 27 -0.22 16.99 -4.03
CA ALA A 27 -0.60 18.21 -3.31
C ALA A 27 0.15 19.48 -3.76
N ASP A 28 1.31 19.32 -4.40
CA ASP A 28 2.13 20.40 -4.95
C ASP A 28 1.66 20.88 -6.33
N ILE A 29 0.81 20.12 -7.02
CA ILE A 29 0.30 20.44 -8.36
C ILE A 29 -1.22 20.55 -8.42
N THR A 30 -1.91 20.24 -7.33
CA THR A 30 -3.38 20.30 -7.24
C THR A 30 -3.80 21.45 -6.33
N GLU A 31 -4.64 22.34 -6.84
CA GLU A 31 -5.32 23.33 -6.01
C GLU A 31 -6.48 22.68 -5.25
N GLY A 32 -6.48 22.80 -3.92
CA GLY A 32 -7.54 22.26 -3.07
C GLY A 32 -7.32 20.80 -2.65
N LYS A 33 -8.40 20.00 -2.60
CA LYS A 33 -8.34 18.63 -2.09
C LYS A 33 -7.79 17.68 -3.15
N VAL A 34 -6.64 17.06 -2.87
CA VAL A 34 -6.04 16.02 -3.70
C VAL A 34 -6.94 14.79 -3.77
N THR A 35 -7.13 14.26 -4.98
CA THR A 35 -7.87 13.02 -5.24
C THR A 35 -6.92 11.85 -5.54
N ASP A 36 -7.46 10.63 -5.48
CA ASP A 36 -6.73 9.42 -5.91
C ASP A 36 -6.31 9.49 -7.39
N ASP A 37 -7.14 10.14 -8.21
CA ASP A 37 -6.87 10.31 -9.63
C ASP A 37 -5.67 11.24 -9.86
N ASP A 38 -5.62 12.37 -9.14
CA ASP A 38 -4.49 13.32 -9.19
C ASP A 38 -3.17 12.63 -8.82
N ASN A 39 -3.19 11.90 -7.70
CA ASN A 39 -2.05 11.14 -7.21
C ASN A 39 -1.56 10.11 -8.25
N THR A 40 -2.49 9.34 -8.81
CA THR A 40 -2.18 8.31 -9.81
C THR A 40 -1.68 8.92 -11.12
N ASN A 41 -2.27 10.03 -11.57
CA ASN A 41 -1.83 10.74 -12.78
C ASN A 41 -0.42 11.28 -12.61
N LYS A 42 -0.12 11.91 -11.47
CA LYS A 42 1.24 12.39 -11.17
C LYS A 42 2.25 11.25 -11.20
N LEU A 43 1.90 10.09 -10.64
CA LEU A 43 2.76 8.91 -10.65
C LEU A 43 3.05 8.42 -12.08
N LEU A 44 2.01 8.29 -12.91
CA LEU A 44 2.16 7.87 -14.31
C LEU A 44 3.03 8.85 -15.11
N ILE A 45 2.85 10.16 -14.90
CA ILE A 45 3.68 11.20 -15.52
C ILE A 45 5.13 11.07 -15.07
N ALA A 46 5.38 10.91 -13.76
CA ALA A 46 6.73 10.77 -13.22
C ALA A 46 7.49 9.56 -13.79
N LEU A 47 6.75 8.51 -14.17
CA LEU A 47 7.30 7.28 -14.74
C LEU A 47 7.19 7.21 -16.27
N ALA A 48 6.78 8.26 -16.98
CA ALA A 48 6.44 8.18 -18.41
C ALA A 48 7.58 7.60 -19.27
N ASN A 49 8.83 7.96 -18.96
CA ASN A 49 10.04 7.55 -19.67
C ASN A 49 10.79 6.39 -18.98
N THR A 50 10.22 5.81 -17.92
CA THR A 50 10.84 4.68 -17.22
C THR A 50 10.57 3.38 -18.00
N PRO A 51 11.62 2.61 -18.37
CA PRO A 51 11.49 1.27 -18.97
C PRO A 51 10.66 0.34 -18.08
N ASP A 52 9.92 -0.60 -18.67
CA ASP A 52 8.94 -1.43 -17.94
C ASP A 52 9.59 -2.27 -16.83
N GLU A 53 10.78 -2.78 -17.09
CA GLU A 53 11.61 -3.55 -16.15
C GLU A 53 12.08 -2.76 -14.92
N LEU A 54 12.04 -1.42 -14.97
CA LEU A 54 12.42 -0.54 -13.86
C LEU A 54 11.22 0.01 -13.07
N ARG A 55 10.00 -0.43 -13.37
CA ARG A 55 8.76 0.07 -12.74
C ARG A 55 8.35 -0.73 -11.50
N THR A 56 9.29 -1.39 -10.83
CA THR A 56 9.04 -2.16 -9.62
C THR A 56 8.54 -1.26 -8.49
N ALA A 57 7.55 -1.77 -7.76
CA ALA A 57 6.85 -1.02 -6.73
C ALA A 57 6.32 -1.93 -5.64
N ARG A 58 6.09 -1.37 -4.46
CA ARG A 58 5.55 -2.10 -3.32
C ARG A 58 4.51 -1.27 -2.60
N PHE A 59 3.38 -1.89 -2.25
CA PHE A 59 2.55 -1.35 -1.19
C PHE A 59 3.04 -1.82 0.17
N HIS A 60 3.03 -0.91 1.14
CA HIS A 60 3.44 -1.13 2.51
C HIS A 60 2.24 -0.87 3.43
N CYS A 61 2.05 -1.72 4.44
CA CYS A 61 1.18 -1.45 5.59
C CYS A 61 1.96 -1.81 6.85
N VAL A 62 2.19 -0.82 7.70
CA VAL A 62 2.74 -1.04 9.05
C VAL A 62 1.63 -0.84 10.04
N LEU A 63 1.19 -1.94 10.67
CA LEU A 63 0.23 -1.94 11.76
C LEU A 63 0.96 -1.90 13.10
N VAL A 64 0.51 -1.04 13.99
CA VAL A 64 1.04 -0.91 15.35
C VAL A 64 -0.08 -1.10 16.36
N TYR A 65 0.13 -1.99 17.33
CA TYR A 65 -0.74 -2.17 18.49
C TYR A 65 -0.05 -1.74 19.77
N MET A 66 -0.69 -0.82 20.48
CA MET A 66 -0.27 -0.31 21.80
C MET A 66 -1.24 -0.84 22.86
N LYS A 67 -0.74 -1.44 23.95
CA LYS A 67 -1.60 -1.86 25.08
C LYS A 67 -2.19 -0.67 25.82
N HIS A 68 -1.38 0.37 25.99
CA HIS A 68 -1.70 1.67 26.59
C HIS A 68 -0.74 2.73 26.03
N GLU A 69 -0.98 4.00 26.30
CA GLU A 69 -0.23 5.14 25.76
C GLU A 69 1.27 5.13 26.08
N ASN A 70 1.67 4.54 27.22
CA ASN A 70 3.07 4.41 27.65
C ASN A 70 3.69 3.03 27.35
N ASP A 71 3.14 2.23 26.43
CA ASP A 71 3.66 0.90 26.11
C ASP A 71 5.04 1.04 25.43
N PRO A 72 6.15 0.59 26.07
CA PRO A 72 7.49 0.74 25.51
C PRO A 72 7.79 -0.30 24.42
N THR A 73 6.91 -1.29 24.23
CA THR A 73 7.11 -2.45 23.37
C THR A 73 5.86 -2.72 22.53
N PRO A 74 5.46 -1.79 21.64
CA PRO A 74 4.33 -2.04 20.75
C PRO A 74 4.55 -3.27 19.88
N LEU A 75 3.47 -3.98 19.59
CA LEU A 75 3.51 -4.97 18.51
C LEU A 75 3.50 -4.22 17.17
N ILE A 76 4.47 -4.54 16.32
CA ILE A 76 4.62 -3.93 15.00
C ILE A 76 4.57 -5.03 13.94
N CYS A 77 3.59 -4.94 13.05
CA CYS A 77 3.37 -5.92 11.99
C CYS A 77 3.46 -5.22 10.63
N HIS A 78 4.43 -5.64 9.81
CA HIS A 78 4.65 -5.06 8.48
C HIS A 78 4.23 -6.05 7.39
N GLY A 79 3.26 -5.65 6.58
CA GLY A 79 2.92 -6.33 5.32
C GLY A 79 3.44 -5.56 4.11
N LYS A 80 3.91 -6.30 3.11
CA LYS A 80 4.45 -5.76 1.86
C LYS A 80 3.82 -6.51 0.69
N TRP A 81 3.40 -5.78 -0.32
CA TRP A 81 2.88 -6.37 -1.54
C TRP A 81 3.70 -5.87 -2.71
N GLU A 82 4.52 -6.77 -3.28
CA GLU A 82 5.37 -6.53 -4.44
C GLU A 82 4.53 -6.49 -5.72
N GLY A 83 4.94 -5.65 -6.67
CA GLY A 83 4.31 -5.53 -7.98
C GLY A 83 5.08 -4.57 -8.87
N THR A 84 4.42 -4.14 -9.94
CA THR A 84 4.95 -3.11 -10.85
C THR A 84 3.90 -2.04 -11.11
N ILE A 85 4.32 -0.87 -11.62
CA ILE A 85 3.38 0.17 -12.05
C ILE A 85 3.06 -0.03 -13.53
N SER A 86 1.80 -0.21 -13.88
CA SER A 86 1.37 -0.28 -15.29
C SER A 86 1.52 1.07 -15.99
N ARG A 87 1.40 1.08 -17.33
CA ARG A 87 1.38 2.33 -18.13
C ARG A 87 0.03 3.04 -18.11
N ASN A 88 -1.04 2.28 -17.92
CA ASN A 88 -2.42 2.77 -17.98
C ASN A 88 -3.21 2.24 -16.79
N LYS A 89 -4.21 3.00 -16.36
CA LYS A 89 -5.17 2.58 -15.35
C LYS A 89 -6.02 1.42 -15.89
N LEU A 90 -6.16 0.36 -15.10
CA LEU A 90 -6.95 -0.83 -15.41
C LEU A 90 -7.82 -1.16 -14.20
N GLY A 91 -9.10 -1.44 -14.40
CA GLY A 91 -10.04 -1.75 -13.32
C GLY A 91 -10.61 -0.52 -12.61
N GLU A 92 -11.71 -0.75 -11.89
CA GLU A 92 -12.51 0.28 -11.22
C GLU A 92 -12.72 0.02 -9.73
N GLN A 93 -12.27 -1.14 -9.23
CA GLN A 93 -12.41 -1.49 -7.82
C GLN A 93 -11.25 -0.89 -7.00
N GLY A 94 -11.44 -0.78 -5.70
CA GLY A 94 -10.39 -0.30 -4.80
C GLY A 94 -10.30 1.22 -4.75
N PHE A 95 -9.10 1.74 -4.47
CA PHE A 95 -8.82 3.15 -4.25
C PHE A 95 -7.33 3.47 -4.43
N GLY A 96 -6.98 4.75 -4.41
CA GLY A 96 -5.60 5.21 -4.54
C GLY A 96 -4.96 4.71 -5.84
N TYR A 97 -3.78 4.10 -5.71
CA TYR A 97 -2.97 3.63 -6.84
C TYR A 97 -3.35 2.24 -7.36
N ASP A 98 -4.45 1.64 -6.86
CA ASP A 98 -4.87 0.30 -7.29
C ASP A 98 -5.01 0.14 -8.81
N PRO A 99 -5.53 1.13 -9.57
CA PRO A 99 -5.69 0.97 -11.01
C PRO A 99 -4.37 0.82 -11.77
N VAL A 100 -3.25 1.20 -11.17
CA VAL A 100 -1.92 1.13 -11.81
C VAL A 100 -0.99 0.14 -11.13
N PHE A 101 -1.39 -0.50 -10.04
CA PHE A 101 -0.56 -1.47 -9.33
C PHE A 101 -0.78 -2.87 -9.92
N TRP A 102 0.16 -3.30 -10.74
CA TRP A 102 0.11 -4.53 -11.53
C TRP A 102 0.67 -5.74 -10.77
N GLN A 103 0.00 -6.88 -10.93
CA GLN A 103 0.40 -8.18 -10.41
C GLN A 103 0.69 -9.11 -11.60
N ASP A 104 1.96 -9.39 -11.84
CA ASP A 104 2.39 -10.18 -13.00
C ASP A 104 1.83 -11.61 -12.97
N ASP A 105 1.88 -12.28 -11.81
CA ASP A 105 1.33 -13.63 -11.67
C ASP A 105 -0.18 -13.73 -11.94
N LEU A 106 -0.90 -12.61 -11.80
CA LEU A 106 -2.36 -12.55 -11.98
C LEU A 106 -2.77 -11.91 -13.31
N GLN A 107 -1.83 -11.28 -14.03
CA GLN A 107 -2.08 -10.48 -15.23
C GLN A 107 -3.23 -9.47 -15.04
N MET A 108 -3.26 -8.83 -13.88
CA MET A 108 -4.31 -7.92 -13.44
C MET A 108 -3.72 -6.78 -12.59
N SER A 109 -4.33 -5.60 -12.65
CA SER A 109 -4.13 -4.59 -11.61
C SER A 109 -4.86 -4.98 -10.33
N SER A 110 -4.45 -4.44 -9.18
CA SER A 110 -5.16 -4.66 -7.92
C SER A 110 -6.60 -4.11 -7.95
N ALA A 111 -6.91 -3.13 -8.80
CA ALA A 111 -8.27 -2.62 -9.04
C ALA A 111 -9.16 -3.55 -9.87
N GLN A 112 -8.59 -4.59 -10.50
CA GLN A 112 -9.37 -5.62 -11.19
C GLN A 112 -9.69 -6.81 -10.27
N LEU A 113 -8.96 -6.98 -9.16
CA LEU A 113 -9.19 -8.06 -8.22
C LEU A 113 -10.52 -7.87 -7.48
N SER A 114 -11.17 -8.98 -7.14
CA SER A 114 -12.28 -8.95 -6.20
C SER A 114 -11.80 -8.44 -4.84
N ARG A 115 -12.71 -7.85 -4.06
CA ARG A 115 -12.42 -7.41 -2.69
C ARG A 115 -11.82 -8.53 -1.83
N GLU A 116 -12.35 -9.75 -1.95
CA GLU A 116 -11.87 -10.91 -1.21
C GLU A 116 -10.44 -11.28 -1.59
N ALA A 117 -10.15 -11.41 -2.89
CA ALA A 117 -8.81 -11.72 -3.38
C ALA A 117 -7.79 -10.64 -2.93
N LYS A 118 -8.14 -9.36 -3.08
CA LYS A 118 -7.30 -8.26 -2.63
C LYS A 118 -7.06 -8.30 -1.12
N ASN A 119 -8.09 -8.57 -0.32
CA ASN A 119 -7.95 -8.66 1.14
C ASN A 119 -6.99 -9.78 1.57
N ASN A 120 -6.94 -10.89 0.84
CA ASN A 120 -6.03 -12.00 1.15
C ASN A 120 -4.59 -11.74 0.71
N LEU A 121 -4.39 -11.07 -0.43
CA LEU A 121 -3.06 -10.90 -1.03
C LEU A 121 -2.35 -9.61 -0.56
N SER A 122 -3.12 -8.57 -0.28
CA SER A 122 -2.57 -7.22 -0.10
C SER A 122 -1.68 -7.06 1.13
N HIS A 123 -0.83 -6.06 1.07
CA HIS A 123 0.00 -5.55 2.18
C HIS A 123 -0.79 -5.41 3.49
N ARG A 124 -2.01 -4.86 3.45
CA ARG A 124 -2.86 -4.73 4.65
C ARG A 124 -3.36 -6.09 5.14
N GLY A 125 -3.77 -6.97 4.24
CA GLY A 125 -4.16 -8.35 4.57
C GLY A 125 -3.05 -9.11 5.29
N GLN A 126 -1.85 -9.06 4.73
CA GLN A 126 -0.66 -9.67 5.31
C GLN A 126 -0.30 -9.07 6.68
N ALA A 127 -0.33 -7.74 6.81
CA ALA A 127 -0.04 -7.06 8.09
C ALA A 127 -1.06 -7.46 9.17
N LEU A 128 -2.34 -7.54 8.81
CA LEU A 128 -3.42 -7.92 9.72
C LEU A 128 -3.32 -9.39 10.14
N ALA A 129 -3.00 -10.29 9.21
CA ALA A 129 -2.81 -11.71 9.52
C ALA A 129 -1.69 -11.90 10.56
N LYS A 130 -0.56 -11.21 10.39
CA LYS A 130 0.55 -11.20 11.36
C LYS A 130 0.11 -10.67 12.73
N LEU A 131 -0.66 -9.58 12.75
CA LEU A 131 -1.15 -9.01 14.01
C LEU A 131 -2.08 -9.97 14.75
N VAL A 132 -2.98 -10.65 14.04
CA VAL A 132 -3.90 -11.63 14.63
C VAL A 132 -3.14 -12.80 15.24
N GLU A 133 -2.11 -13.31 14.54
CA GLU A 133 -1.23 -14.37 15.03
C GLU A 133 -0.51 -13.97 16.33
N GLU A 134 0.13 -12.79 16.36
CA GLU A 134 0.83 -12.27 17.54
C GLU A 134 -0.11 -12.09 18.75
N LEU A 135 -1.32 -11.57 18.52
CA LEU A 135 -2.30 -11.39 19.58
C LEU A 135 -2.81 -12.73 20.13
N ALA A 136 -3.01 -13.73 19.27
CA ALA A 136 -3.41 -15.07 19.70
C ALA A 136 -2.33 -15.72 20.58
N HIS A 137 -1.05 -15.64 20.19
CA HIS A 137 0.06 -16.16 20.97
C HIS A 137 0.20 -15.49 22.35
N ALA A 138 0.00 -14.17 22.40
CA ALA A 138 0.03 -13.42 23.65
C ALA A 138 -1.09 -13.83 24.63
N THR A 139 -2.23 -14.32 24.13
CA THR A 139 -3.34 -14.82 24.96
C THR A 139 -3.17 -16.27 25.41
N SER A 140 -2.51 -17.13 24.64
CA SER A 140 -2.28 -18.54 25.00
C SER A 140 -1.10 -18.76 25.96
N SER A 141 -0.27 -17.73 26.20
CA SER A 141 0.89 -17.80 27.09
C SER A 141 0.59 -17.37 28.54
N LYS A 142 -0.69 -17.31 28.92
CA LYS A 142 -1.19 -17.07 30.29
C LYS A 142 -2.02 -18.26 30.75
#